data_AF-A0A9X3XKK2-F1
#
_entry.id   AF-A0A9X3XKK2-F1
#
_cell.length_a   1.000
_cell.length_b   1.000
_cell.length_c   1.000
_cell.angle_alpha   90.00
_cell.angle_beta   90.00
_cell.angle_gamma   90.00
#
_symmetry.space_group_name_H-M   'P 1'
#
loop_
_entity.id
_entity.type
_entity.pdbx_description
1 polymer ?
#
loop_
_entity_poly.entity_id
_entity_poly.type
_entity_poly.pdbx_seq_one_letter_code
_entity_poly.pdbx_strand_id
1 'polypeptide(L)'
;MYNNQFFSYPYRMDQSDYLSFNSMWRNTVQKFAALSGTVTMIEDFYTGQDDASTGCYKLISIETVDMGPVKFIISPETYFVNHVVIDVGDDVTGFYDANAPVMLIYPPQYRAIVMARNTGAENVTVDYFNNQLLSNDGNLQLLIGSSTEVILTNDQIFNMYPGNRNLIVVYGPTTFSIPAQTTPYKIIVLC
;
A
#
# COMPACT_ATOMS: atom_id res chain seq x y z
N MET A 1 52.94 39.01 -17.03
CA MET A 1 52.99 38.52 -15.63
C MET A 1 51.57 38.03 -15.33
N TYR A 2 51.21 36.77 -15.16
CA TYR A 2 51.90 35.56 -14.73
C TYR A 2 51.24 34.33 -15.40
N ASN A 3 52.06 33.30 -15.66
CA ASN A 3 51.70 31.97 -16.16
C ASN A 3 51.02 31.12 -15.07
N ASN A 4 50.07 30.23 -15.39
CA ASN A 4 50.31 28.77 -15.47
C ASN A 4 49.04 27.94 -15.70
N GLN A 5 49.26 26.89 -16.50
CA GLN A 5 48.39 25.77 -16.92
C GLN A 5 47.87 24.95 -15.73
N PHE A 6 46.82 24.12 -15.92
CA PHE A 6 46.85 22.66 -15.66
C PHE A 6 45.63 21.91 -16.28
N PHE A 7 45.98 21.02 -17.21
CA PHE A 7 45.48 19.70 -17.62
C PHE A 7 44.03 19.18 -17.37
N SER A 8 43.57 18.55 -18.46
CA SER A 8 42.51 17.55 -18.70
C SER A 8 42.17 16.56 -17.59
N TYR A 9 40.88 16.17 -17.48
CA TYR A 9 40.30 14.87 -17.90
C TYR A 9 38.76 14.95 -17.85
N PRO A 10 38.02 14.45 -18.87
CA PRO A 10 36.59 14.23 -18.72
C PRO A 10 36.38 12.92 -17.96
N TYR A 11 35.89 12.98 -16.72
CA TYR A 11 35.30 11.79 -16.10
C TYR A 11 34.00 11.48 -16.84
N ARG A 12 34.08 10.52 -17.76
CA ARG A 12 32.93 9.78 -18.24
C ARG A 12 32.43 8.93 -17.07
N MET A 13 31.47 9.44 -16.32
CA MET A 13 30.72 8.57 -15.42
C MET A 13 29.96 7.58 -16.28
N ASP A 14 30.40 6.32 -16.24
CA ASP A 14 29.67 5.22 -16.84
C ASP A 14 28.36 5.07 -16.08
N GLN A 15 27.25 5.21 -16.80
CA GLN A 15 25.91 5.16 -16.24
C GLN A 15 25.49 3.72 -15.87
N SER A 16 26.31 2.72 -16.23
CA SER A 16 26.09 1.30 -15.93
C SER A 16 26.18 0.98 -14.43
N ASP A 17 27.05 1.65 -13.67
CA ASP A 17 27.37 1.25 -12.29
C ASP A 17 26.36 1.78 -11.26
N TYR A 18 25.63 2.86 -11.58
CA TYR A 18 24.51 3.35 -10.77
C TYR A 18 23.26 2.46 -10.85
N LEU A 19 23.14 1.65 -11.91
CA LEU A 19 22.05 0.70 -12.05
C LEU A 19 22.29 -0.60 -11.27
N SER A 20 23.54 -0.92 -10.90
CA SER A 20 23.86 -2.17 -10.17
C SER A 20 23.66 -2.05 -8.66
N PHE A 21 23.92 -0.88 -8.05
CA PHE A 21 23.72 -0.65 -6.61
C PHE A 21 22.24 -0.65 -6.19
N ASN A 22 21.34 -0.22 -7.08
CA ASN A 22 19.89 -0.27 -6.84
C ASN A 22 19.30 -1.67 -7.01
N SER A 23 20.04 -2.62 -7.59
CA SER A 23 19.54 -3.98 -7.84
C SER A 23 19.80 -4.95 -6.68
N MET A 24 20.72 -4.60 -5.76
CA MET A 24 21.13 -5.50 -4.67
C MET A 24 20.24 -5.41 -3.41
N TRP A 25 19.50 -4.31 -3.23
CA TRP A 25 18.54 -4.13 -2.12
C TRP A 25 17.06 -4.25 -2.53
N ARG A 26 16.79 -4.43 -3.83
CA ARG A 26 15.41 -4.49 -4.38
C ARG A 26 14.81 -5.89 -4.37
N ASN A 27 15.25 -6.74 -3.43
CA ASN A 27 14.78 -8.12 -3.29
C ASN A 27 13.93 -8.37 -2.05
N THR A 28 13.63 -7.34 -1.26
CA THR A 28 12.63 -7.47 -0.20
C THR A 28 11.26 -7.26 -0.82
N VAL A 29 10.51 -8.36 -0.98
CA VAL A 29 9.08 -8.31 -1.32
C VAL A 29 8.40 -7.43 -0.28
N GLN A 30 7.62 -6.44 -0.74
CA GLN A 30 6.86 -5.59 0.17
C GLN A 30 5.87 -6.47 0.93
N LYS A 31 5.97 -6.45 2.26
CA LYS A 31 5.09 -7.22 3.13
C LYS A 31 4.03 -6.28 3.67
N PHE A 32 2.78 -6.65 3.52
CA PHE A 32 1.67 -5.88 4.06
C PHE A 32 1.22 -6.47 5.40
N ALA A 33 0.81 -5.60 6.30
CA ALA A 33 0.09 -5.95 7.51
C ALA A 33 -1.17 -5.09 7.62
N ALA A 34 -2.15 -5.58 8.37
CA ALA A 34 -3.45 -4.93 8.51
C ALA A 34 -3.80 -4.77 9.99
N LEU A 35 -4.45 -3.65 10.33
CA LEU A 35 -5.13 -3.45 11.60
C LEU A 35 -6.57 -3.03 11.31
N SER A 36 -7.49 -3.65 12.03
CA SER A 36 -8.93 -3.40 11.92
C SER A 36 -9.48 -2.85 13.22
N GLY A 37 -10.49 -1.98 13.12
CA GLY A 37 -11.12 -1.37 14.28
C GLY A 37 -12.07 -0.25 13.90
N THR A 38 -12.70 0.33 14.92
CA THR A 38 -13.69 1.39 14.74
C THR A 38 -13.05 2.76 14.78
N VAL A 39 -13.37 3.63 13.82
CA VAL A 39 -12.88 5.01 13.78
C VAL A 39 -13.43 5.81 14.95
N THR A 40 -12.54 6.39 15.76
CA THR A 40 -12.90 7.19 16.93
C THR A 40 -12.67 8.69 16.71
N MET A 41 -11.73 9.05 15.82
CA MET A 41 -11.38 10.44 15.55
C MET A 41 -10.75 10.60 14.17
N ILE A 42 -11.06 11.70 13.49
CA ILE A 42 -10.40 12.15 12.26
C ILE A 42 -9.97 13.60 12.48
N GLU A 43 -8.67 13.86 12.34
CA GLU A 43 -8.08 15.19 12.52
C GLU A 43 -7.11 15.52 11.37
N ASP A 44 -6.93 16.80 11.07
CA ASP A 44 -5.92 17.22 10.09
C ASP A 44 -4.51 17.03 10.65
N PHE A 45 -3.60 16.55 9.81
CA PHE A 45 -2.22 16.31 10.21
C PHE A 45 -1.28 17.29 9.53
N TYR A 46 -0.64 18.15 10.33
CA TYR A 46 0.32 19.13 9.83
C TYR A 46 1.71 18.50 9.79
N THR A 47 2.22 18.22 8.60
CA THR A 47 3.56 17.64 8.39
C THR A 47 4.68 18.68 8.47
N GLY A 48 4.35 19.97 8.60
CA GLY A 48 5.32 21.07 8.61
C GLY A 48 6.02 21.30 7.26
N GLN A 49 5.56 20.62 6.21
CA GLN A 49 5.97 20.87 4.83
C GLN A 49 5.06 21.94 4.23
N ASP A 50 5.60 22.70 3.26
CA ASP A 50 4.98 23.73 2.40
C ASP A 50 3.47 23.98 2.55
N ASP A 51 3.05 25.25 2.50
CA ASP A 51 1.65 25.68 2.62
C ASP A 51 0.72 24.90 1.67
N ALA A 52 1.22 24.50 0.50
CA ALA A 52 0.50 23.70 -0.51
C ALA A 52 0.11 22.27 -0.04
N SER A 53 0.76 21.73 0.99
CA SER A 53 0.46 20.40 1.56
C SER A 53 -0.49 20.47 2.76
N THR A 54 -0.86 21.67 3.19
CA THR A 54 -1.78 21.90 4.31
C THR A 54 -3.16 21.29 4.00
N GLY A 55 -3.63 20.39 4.86
CA GLY A 55 -4.93 19.71 4.72
C GLY A 55 -4.91 18.45 3.84
N CYS A 56 -3.80 18.15 3.18
CA CYS A 56 -3.63 16.95 2.35
C CYS A 56 -3.33 15.69 3.17
N TYR A 57 -2.91 15.85 4.43
CA TYR A 57 -2.65 14.75 5.36
C TYR A 57 -3.68 14.74 6.48
N LYS A 58 -4.05 13.54 6.93
CA LYS A 58 -4.98 13.33 8.05
C LYS A 58 -4.43 12.31 9.02
N LEU A 59 -4.87 12.40 10.27
CA LEU A 59 -4.72 11.35 11.26
C LEU A 59 -6.10 10.74 11.51
N ILE A 60 -6.20 9.42 11.29
CA ILE A 60 -7.39 8.64 11.63
C ILE A 60 -7.04 7.79 12.85
N SER A 61 -7.71 8.03 13.96
CA SER A 61 -7.59 7.20 15.16
C SER A 61 -8.65 6.10 15.10
N ILE A 62 -8.23 4.85 15.32
CA ILE A 62 -9.14 3.71 15.42
C ILE A 62 -8.95 3.00 16.75
N GLU A 63 -10.03 2.45 17.30
CA GLU A 63 -9.99 1.55 18.44
C GLU A 63 -9.95 0.11 17.92
N THR A 64 -8.82 -0.57 18.13
CA THR A 64 -8.66 -1.98 17.78
C THR A 64 -9.07 -2.85 18.96
N VAL A 65 -9.60 -4.05 18.68
CA VAL A 65 -10.02 -4.98 19.73
C VAL A 65 -8.83 -5.47 20.57
N ASP A 66 -7.69 -5.71 19.94
CA ASP A 66 -6.55 -6.37 20.57
C ASP A 66 -5.46 -5.41 21.09
N MET A 67 -5.23 -4.29 20.41
CA MET A 67 -4.11 -3.37 20.69
C MET A 67 -4.55 -2.06 21.33
N GLY A 68 -5.86 -1.84 21.48
CA GLY A 68 -6.44 -0.57 21.91
C GLY A 68 -6.34 0.51 20.82
N PRO A 69 -6.14 1.79 21.18
CA PRO A 69 -6.12 2.88 20.22
C PRO A 69 -4.84 2.86 19.37
N VAL A 70 -5.00 2.99 18.06
CA VAL A 70 -3.90 3.18 17.09
C VAL A 70 -4.22 4.36 16.18
N LYS A 71 -3.20 4.99 15.61
CA LYS A 71 -3.37 6.08 14.64
C LYS A 71 -2.83 5.68 13.27
N PHE A 72 -3.60 5.98 12.24
CA PHE A 72 -3.16 5.94 10.85
C PHE A 72 -2.84 7.35 10.35
N ILE A 73 -1.62 7.54 9.85
CA ILE A 73 -1.23 8.70 9.05
C ILE A 73 -1.71 8.45 7.63
N ILE A 74 -2.62 9.29 7.16
CA ILE A 74 -3.16 9.29 5.81
C ILE A 74 -2.38 10.31 4.99
N SER A 75 -1.82 9.86 3.87
CA SER A 75 -1.16 10.72 2.88
C SER A 75 -2.05 10.88 1.64
N PRO A 76 -1.72 11.82 0.74
CA PRO A 76 -2.36 11.92 -0.58
C PRO A 76 -2.23 10.67 -1.45
N GLU A 77 -1.30 9.79 -1.11
CA GLU A 77 -1.04 8.53 -1.82
C GLU A 77 -1.80 7.35 -1.20
N THR A 78 -2.39 7.51 0.00
CA THR A 78 -3.20 6.47 0.63
C THR A 78 -4.44 6.20 -0.23
N TYR A 79 -4.59 4.96 -0.70
CA TYR A 79 -5.73 4.57 -1.51
C TYR A 79 -6.91 4.14 -0.63
N PHE A 80 -8.08 4.75 -0.82
CA PHE A 80 -9.32 4.35 -0.17
C PHE A 80 -10.09 3.40 -1.09
N VAL A 81 -10.32 2.18 -0.64
CA VAL A 81 -11.00 1.16 -1.46
C VAL A 81 -12.40 1.62 -1.83
N ASN A 82 -12.75 1.51 -3.11
CA ASN A 82 -13.99 2.03 -3.70
C ASN A 82 -14.19 3.54 -3.54
N HIS A 83 -13.10 4.30 -3.33
CA HIS A 83 -13.12 5.76 -3.14
C HIS A 83 -14.13 6.23 -2.07
N VAL A 84 -14.32 5.42 -1.03
CA VAL A 84 -15.25 5.73 0.05
C VAL A 84 -14.71 6.84 0.94
N VAL A 85 -15.58 7.75 1.33
CA VAL A 85 -15.31 8.70 2.42
C VAL A 85 -15.53 7.96 3.73
N ILE A 86 -14.55 7.97 4.63
CA ILE A 86 -14.61 7.36 5.97
C ILE A 86 -15.07 8.39 6.99
N ASP A 87 -15.95 7.97 7.90
CA ASP A 87 -16.55 8.78 8.96
C ASP A 87 -16.26 8.19 10.35
N VAL A 88 -16.40 9.00 11.39
CA VAL A 88 -16.30 8.53 12.78
C VAL A 88 -17.41 7.52 13.06
N GLY A 89 -17.04 6.38 13.63
CA GLY A 89 -17.93 5.25 13.90
C GLY A 89 -17.89 4.14 12.85
N ASP A 90 -17.23 4.35 11.70
CA ASP A 90 -17.03 3.30 10.72
C ASP A 90 -16.11 2.19 11.26
N ASP A 91 -16.42 0.94 10.91
CA ASP A 91 -15.46 -0.15 11.03
C ASP A 91 -14.56 -0.17 9.79
N VAL A 92 -13.24 -0.14 9.99
CA VAL A 92 -12.26 -0.01 8.92
C VAL A 92 -11.10 -0.97 9.10
N THR A 93 -10.41 -1.24 8.00
CA THR A 93 -9.13 -1.95 7.97
C THR A 93 -8.10 -1.09 7.26
N GLY A 94 -7.02 -0.75 7.97
CA GLY A 94 -5.88 -0.03 7.42
C GLY A 94 -4.71 -0.98 7.14
N PHE A 95 -4.19 -0.94 5.92
CA PHE A 95 -3.05 -1.72 5.47
C PHE A 95 -1.80 -0.85 5.42
N TYR A 96 -0.69 -1.35 5.95
CA TYR A 96 0.59 -0.65 6.02
C TYR A 96 1.75 -1.59 5.65
N ASP A 97 2.90 -0.99 5.37
CA ASP A 97 4.14 -1.75 5.11
C ASP A 97 4.68 -2.35 6.42
N ALA A 98 4.66 -3.66 6.53
CA ALA A 98 5.15 -4.39 7.69
C ALA A 98 6.68 -4.29 7.88
N ASN A 99 7.42 -3.88 6.84
CA ASN A 99 8.86 -3.65 6.91
C ASN A 99 9.19 -2.19 7.29
N ALA A 100 8.22 -1.27 7.27
CA ALA A 100 8.45 0.12 7.62
C ALA A 100 8.59 0.30 9.15
N PRO A 101 9.48 1.21 9.60
CA PRO A 101 9.59 1.51 11.02
C PRO A 101 8.30 2.16 11.53
N VAL A 102 7.74 1.62 12.62
CA VAL A 102 6.54 2.14 13.29
C VAL A 102 6.94 3.05 14.45
N MET A 103 6.31 4.22 14.56
CA MET A 103 6.50 5.10 15.72
C MET A 103 5.69 4.55 16.90
N LEU A 104 6.38 3.91 17.86
CA LEU A 104 5.76 3.26 19.02
C LEU A 104 5.51 4.20 20.21
N ILE A 105 5.41 5.51 19.97
CA ILE A 105 4.89 6.45 20.98
C ILE A 105 3.39 6.21 21.07
N TYR A 106 2.84 6.04 22.27
CA TYR A 106 1.43 5.69 22.46
C TYR A 106 0.48 6.87 22.14
N PRO A 107 -0.61 6.67 21.37
CA PRO A 107 -0.92 5.45 20.61
C PRO A 107 0.00 5.30 19.38
N PRO A 108 0.42 4.05 19.05
CA PRO A 108 1.33 3.80 17.94
C PRO A 108 0.77 4.32 16.62
N GLN A 109 1.66 4.83 15.76
CA GLN A 109 1.29 5.46 14.50
C GLN A 109 1.80 4.68 13.29
N TYR A 110 0.89 4.36 12.37
CA TYR A 110 1.14 3.59 11.16
C TYR A 110 0.88 4.45 9.93
N ARG A 111 1.71 4.32 8.89
CA ARG A 111 1.45 4.98 7.59
C ARG A 111 0.53 4.08 6.77
N ALA A 112 -0.67 4.55 6.47
CA ALA A 112 -1.62 3.79 5.67
C ALA A 112 -1.22 3.83 4.19
N ILE A 113 -1.09 2.65 3.57
CA ILE A 113 -0.99 2.51 2.12
C ILE A 113 -2.40 2.39 1.54
N VAL A 114 -3.24 1.59 2.19
CA VAL A 114 -4.62 1.35 1.77
C VAL A 114 -5.53 1.43 2.99
N MET A 115 -6.70 2.04 2.83
CA MET A 115 -7.77 2.05 3.82
C MET A 115 -9.04 1.48 3.20
N ALA A 116 -9.70 0.56 3.90
CA ALA A 116 -10.95 -0.04 3.47
C ALA A 116 -12.01 0.08 4.56
N ARG A 117 -13.25 0.40 4.19
CA ARG A 117 -14.41 0.31 5.08
C ARG A 117 -14.90 -1.14 5.11
N ASN A 118 -15.05 -1.70 6.29
CA ASN A 118 -15.58 -3.04 6.48
C ASN A 118 -17.11 -2.98 6.42
N THR A 119 -17.72 -3.64 5.43
CA THR A 119 -19.19 -3.68 5.26
C THR A 119 -19.79 -5.05 5.59
N GLY A 120 -18.94 -6.08 5.76
CA GLY A 120 -19.34 -7.48 5.92
C GLY A 120 -19.86 -8.16 4.65
N ALA A 121 -20.10 -7.42 3.57
CA ALA A 121 -20.54 -7.96 2.28
C ALA A 121 -19.37 -8.45 1.41
N GLU A 122 -18.21 -7.82 1.58
CA GLU A 122 -16.99 -8.11 0.85
C GLU A 122 -15.79 -8.10 1.78
N ASN A 123 -14.76 -8.83 1.38
CA ASN A 123 -13.46 -8.87 2.01
C ASN A 123 -12.47 -8.07 1.18
N VAL A 124 -11.55 -7.39 1.86
CA VAL A 124 -10.44 -6.69 1.22
C VAL A 124 -9.15 -7.31 1.73
N THR A 125 -8.23 -7.62 0.82
CA THR A 125 -6.85 -7.96 1.16
C THR A 125 -5.89 -7.13 0.33
N VAL A 126 -4.72 -6.86 0.90
CA VAL A 126 -3.62 -6.18 0.21
C VAL A 126 -2.39 -7.04 0.42
N ASP A 127 -1.84 -7.56 -0.67
CA ASP A 127 -0.61 -8.36 -0.60
C ASP A 127 0.14 -8.36 -1.94
N TYR A 128 1.37 -8.86 -1.94
CA TYR A 128 2.06 -9.27 -3.15
C TYR A 128 1.49 -10.60 -3.66
N PHE A 129 1.13 -10.65 -4.93
CA PHE A 129 0.68 -11.87 -5.60
C PHE A 129 1.70 -12.31 -6.64
N ASN A 130 2.14 -13.57 -6.55
CA ASN A 130 3.14 -14.12 -7.47
C ASN A 130 2.56 -14.38 -8.88
N ASN A 131 3.35 -15.00 -9.76
CA ASN A 131 2.93 -15.29 -11.13
C ASN A 131 1.70 -16.23 -11.23
N GLN A 132 1.41 -17.00 -10.18
CA GLN A 132 0.25 -17.90 -10.10
C GLN A 132 -0.92 -17.27 -9.33
N LEU A 133 -0.84 -15.96 -9.05
CA LEU A 133 -1.78 -15.20 -8.23
C LEU A 133 -1.99 -15.83 -6.85
N LEU A 134 -0.93 -16.39 -6.28
CA LEU A 134 -0.89 -16.80 -4.89
C LEU A 134 -0.33 -15.64 -4.05
N SER A 135 -1.00 -15.33 -2.95
CA SER A 135 -0.56 -14.34 -1.96
C SER A 135 0.80 -14.70 -1.37
N ASN A 136 1.50 -13.71 -0.83
CA ASN A 136 2.86 -13.87 -0.31
C ASN A 136 2.90 -14.75 0.94
N ASP A 137 1.81 -14.73 1.73
CA ASP A 137 1.63 -15.63 2.87
C ASP A 137 1.21 -17.07 2.48
N GLY A 138 0.88 -17.30 1.20
CA GLY A 138 0.47 -18.60 0.68
C GLY A 138 -0.95 -19.03 1.07
N ASN A 139 -1.78 -18.13 1.64
CA ASN A 139 -3.10 -18.47 2.15
C ASN A 139 -4.23 -18.27 1.14
N LEU A 140 -4.06 -17.39 0.15
CA LEU A 140 -5.11 -17.02 -0.81
C LEU A 140 -4.59 -17.09 -2.25
N GLN A 141 -5.32 -17.81 -3.10
CA GLN A 141 -5.08 -17.86 -4.54
C GLN A 141 -6.25 -17.24 -5.31
N LEU A 142 -5.94 -16.37 -6.27
CA LEU A 142 -6.95 -15.70 -7.09
C LEU A 142 -7.20 -16.46 -8.39
N LEU A 143 -8.48 -16.60 -8.73
CA LEU A 143 -8.94 -17.10 -10.01
C LEU A 143 -9.63 -15.96 -10.76
N ILE A 144 -8.93 -15.34 -11.72
CA ILE A 144 -9.50 -14.24 -12.50
C ILE A 144 -10.68 -14.75 -13.32
N GLY A 145 -11.88 -14.26 -13.00
CA GLY A 145 -13.11 -14.56 -13.72
C GLY A 145 -13.37 -13.54 -14.83
N SER A 146 -14.34 -13.84 -15.70
CA SER A 146 -14.75 -12.92 -16.78
C SER A 146 -15.39 -11.62 -16.25
N SER A 147 -15.91 -11.64 -15.03
CA SER A 147 -16.49 -10.48 -14.35
C SER A 147 -15.53 -9.77 -13.40
N THR A 148 -14.29 -10.26 -13.26
CA THR A 148 -13.29 -9.62 -12.40
C THR A 148 -12.82 -8.33 -13.05
N GLU A 149 -13.05 -7.21 -12.38
CA GLU A 149 -12.55 -5.91 -12.81
C GLU A 149 -11.06 -5.77 -12.43
N VAL A 150 -10.18 -5.41 -13.37
CA VAL A 150 -8.75 -5.18 -13.09
C VAL A 150 -8.38 -3.77 -13.49
N ILE A 151 -8.05 -2.94 -12.49
CA ILE A 151 -7.86 -1.50 -12.64
C ILE A 151 -6.61 -1.01 -11.94
N LEU A 152 -6.22 0.22 -12.26
CA LEU A 152 -5.24 1.02 -11.57
C LEU A 152 -5.88 1.82 -10.43
N THR A 153 -5.07 2.39 -9.54
CA THR A 153 -5.52 3.23 -8.42
C THR A 153 -6.27 4.49 -8.84
N ASN A 154 -6.19 4.89 -10.12
CA ASN A 154 -6.93 6.01 -10.70
C ASN A 154 -8.17 5.55 -11.52
N ASP A 155 -8.68 4.35 -11.24
CA ASP A 155 -9.83 3.72 -11.90
C ASP A 155 -9.69 3.50 -13.41
N GLN A 156 -8.47 3.58 -13.96
CA GLN A 156 -8.22 3.21 -15.35
C GLN A 156 -8.04 1.70 -15.51
N ILE A 157 -8.49 1.15 -16.64
CA ILE A 157 -8.38 -0.28 -16.94
C ILE A 157 -6.91 -0.71 -17.01
N PHE A 158 -6.58 -1.80 -16.33
CA PHE A 158 -5.28 -2.45 -16.43
C PHE A 158 -5.35 -3.63 -17.41
N ASN A 159 -4.70 -3.48 -18.58
CA ASN A 159 -4.83 -4.43 -19.70
C ASN A 159 -3.77 -5.56 -19.70
N MET A 160 -2.98 -5.69 -18.64
CA MET A 160 -1.91 -6.68 -18.55
C MET A 160 -2.24 -7.74 -17.50
N TYR A 161 -1.46 -8.82 -17.46
CA TYR A 161 -1.58 -9.82 -16.39
C TYR A 161 -1.17 -9.22 -15.03
N PRO A 162 -2.00 -9.32 -13.97
CA PRO A 162 -1.74 -8.65 -12.70
C PRO A 162 -0.76 -9.40 -11.76
N GLY A 163 -0.29 -10.60 -12.12
CA GLY A 163 0.66 -11.35 -11.31
C GLY A 163 2.04 -10.70 -11.20
N ASN A 164 2.80 -11.11 -10.17
CA ASN A 164 4.07 -10.53 -9.74
C ASN A 164 3.98 -9.04 -9.36
N ARG A 165 2.91 -8.66 -8.66
CA ARG A 165 2.63 -7.28 -8.26
C ARG A 165 1.96 -7.22 -6.89
N ASN A 166 1.99 -6.03 -6.29
CA ASN A 166 1.19 -5.71 -5.11
C ASN A 166 -0.23 -5.38 -5.57
N LEU A 167 -1.21 -6.10 -5.02
CA LEU A 167 -2.61 -5.98 -5.42
C LEU A 167 -3.47 -5.67 -4.19
N ILE A 168 -4.44 -4.79 -4.39
CA ILE A 168 -5.63 -4.73 -3.54
C ILE A 168 -6.67 -5.63 -4.19
N VAL A 169 -7.22 -6.56 -3.42
CA VAL A 169 -8.20 -7.52 -3.91
C VAL A 169 -9.46 -7.39 -3.10
N VAL A 170 -10.56 -7.10 -3.80
CA VAL A 170 -11.92 -7.09 -3.25
C VAL A 170 -12.62 -8.36 -3.70
N TYR A 171 -13.05 -9.18 -2.75
CA TYR A 171 -13.58 -10.51 -3.03
C TYR A 171 -14.67 -10.90 -2.03
N GLY A 172 -15.52 -11.84 -2.44
CA GLY A 172 -16.57 -12.38 -1.60
C GLY A 172 -16.16 -13.72 -0.97
N PRO A 173 -16.96 -14.78 -1.19
CA PRO A 173 -16.65 -16.12 -0.68
C PRO A 173 -15.33 -16.71 -1.22
N THR A 174 -14.74 -17.60 -0.42
CA THR A 174 -13.58 -18.41 -0.78
C THR A 174 -13.91 -19.90 -0.65
N THR A 175 -13.11 -20.76 -1.29
CA THR A 175 -13.15 -22.20 -1.05
C THR A 175 -12.53 -22.56 0.30
N PHE A 176 -12.87 -23.75 0.83
CA PHE A 176 -12.26 -24.30 2.05
C PHE A 176 -10.95 -25.08 1.78
N SER A 177 -10.30 -24.87 0.64
CA SER A 177 -9.01 -25.50 0.32
C SER A 177 -7.84 -24.78 0.99
N ILE A 178 -6.66 -25.39 0.94
CA ILE A 178 -5.39 -24.76 1.34
C ILE A 178 -4.47 -24.76 0.11
N PRO A 179 -4.16 -23.61 -0.51
CA PRO A 179 -4.69 -22.27 -0.20
C PRO A 179 -6.20 -22.15 -0.47
N ALA A 180 -6.84 -21.18 0.19
CA ALA A 180 -8.20 -20.79 -0.14
C ALA A 180 -8.21 -20.16 -1.54
N GLN A 181 -9.25 -20.40 -2.33
CA GLN A 181 -9.37 -19.89 -3.70
C GLN A 181 -10.59 -18.97 -3.79
N THR A 182 -10.48 -17.87 -4.55
CA THR A 182 -11.61 -16.97 -4.81
C THR A 182 -11.55 -16.40 -6.22
N THR A 183 -12.73 -16.10 -6.78
CA THR A 183 -12.85 -15.24 -7.95
C THR A 183 -13.15 -13.82 -7.46
N PRO A 184 -12.17 -12.91 -7.52
CA PRO A 184 -12.35 -11.58 -6.97
C PRO A 184 -13.33 -10.76 -7.81
N TYR A 185 -14.04 -9.85 -7.14
CA TYR A 185 -14.89 -8.87 -7.80
C TYR A 185 -14.02 -7.80 -8.47
N LYS A 186 -12.98 -7.34 -7.78
CA LYS A 186 -12.10 -6.27 -8.24
C LYS A 186 -10.65 -6.52 -7.80
N ILE A 187 -9.72 -6.24 -8.69
CA ILE A 187 -8.28 -6.21 -8.45
C ILE A 187 -7.79 -4.80 -8.79
N ILE A 188 -7.21 -4.10 -7.83
CA ILE A 188 -6.55 -2.81 -8.03
C ILE A 188 -5.04 -3.03 -7.95
N VAL A 189 -4.33 -2.67 -9.02
CA VAL A 189 -2.88 -2.83 -9.13
C VAL A 189 -2.19 -1.62 -8.51
N LEU A 190 -1.39 -1.85 -7.48
CA LEU A 190 -0.50 -0.83 -6.91
C LEU A 190 0.75 -0.73 -7.80
N CYS A 191 0.84 0.36 -8.57
CA CYS A 191 1.92 0.62 -9.54
C CYS A 191 3.02 1.55 -9.00
#